data_AF-A0AAQ1JWE4-F1
#
_entry.id   AF-A0AAQ1JWE4-F1
#
_cell.length_a   1.000
_cell.length_b   1.000
_cell.length_c   1.000
_cell.angle_alpha   90.00
_cell.angle_beta   90.00
_cell.angle_gamma   90.00
#
_symmetry.space_group_name_H-M   'P 1'
#
loop_
_entity.id
_entity.type
_entity.pdbx_description
1 polymer ?
#
loop_
_entity_poly.entity_id
_entity_poly.type
_entity_poly.pdbx_seq_one_letter_code
_entity_poly.pdbx_strand_id
1 'polypeptide(L)'
;MFINAWRGQERCWKVWWLLGLPYGLVAGFILRACVQAEASTLALLVVVMLYAAGLFLWMVCAWRCAPNVKTSLWTPTSRALIVLQTVALVWQAADA
;
A
#
# COMPACT_ATOMS: atom_id res chain seq x y z
N MET A 1 10.28 -8.00 -11.07
CA MET A 1 9.93 -7.96 -9.63
C MET A 1 8.41 -7.97 -9.40
N PHE A 2 7.65 -7.03 -9.98
CA PHE A 2 6.19 -6.97 -9.83
C PHE A 2 5.45 -8.25 -10.25
N ILE A 3 5.77 -8.83 -11.41
CA ILE A 3 5.12 -10.07 -11.89
C ILE A 3 5.30 -11.22 -10.89
N ASN A 4 6.51 -11.35 -10.31
CA ASN A 4 6.82 -12.39 -9.33
C ASN A 4 6.11 -12.12 -7.98
N ALA A 5 6.02 -10.85 -7.56
CA ALA A 5 5.26 -10.45 -6.37
C ALA A 5 3.76 -10.70 -6.54
N TRP A 6 3.21 -10.43 -7.73
CA TRP A 6 1.81 -10.73 -8.04
C TRP A 6 1.51 -12.23 -8.02
N ARG A 7 2.48 -13.06 -8.42
CA ARG A 7 2.40 -14.53 -8.34
C ARG A 7 2.67 -15.08 -6.93
N GLY A 8 3.01 -14.24 -5.95
CA GLY A 8 3.36 -14.68 -4.59
C GLY A 8 4.74 -15.34 -4.45
N GLN A 9 5.57 -15.26 -5.49
CA GLN A 9 6.87 -15.93 -5.55
C GLN A 9 8.02 -15.08 -4.99
N GLU A 10 7.79 -13.80 -4.71
CA GLU A 10 8.78 -12.92 -4.07
C GLU A 10 8.75 -13.02 -2.55
N ARG A 11 9.89 -12.73 -1.93
CA ARG A 11 10.02 -12.71 -0.47
C ARG A 11 9.18 -11.58 0.11
N CYS A 12 8.43 -11.86 1.18
CA CYS A 12 7.55 -10.89 1.85
C CYS A 12 8.27 -9.57 2.18
N TRP A 13 9.48 -9.63 2.73
CA TRP A 13 10.25 -8.44 3.12
C TRP A 13 10.58 -7.52 1.94
N LYS A 14 10.77 -8.06 0.73
CA LYS A 14 11.04 -7.23 -0.45
C LYS A 14 9.78 -6.46 -0.85
N VAL A 15 8.63 -7.12 -0.86
CA VAL A 15 7.36 -6.46 -1.19
C VAL A 15 6.99 -5.44 -0.12
N TRP A 16 7.21 -5.76 1.15
CA TRP A 16 6.98 -4.82 2.24
C TRP A 16 7.89 -3.59 2.17
N TRP A 17 9.21 -3.79 2.13
CA TRP A 17 10.17 -2.70 2.28
C TRP A 17 10.57 -2.02 0.97
N LEU A 18 10.65 -2.75 -0.16
CA LEU A 18 11.09 -2.17 -1.45
C LEU A 18 9.93 -1.69 -2.30
N LEU A 19 8.70 -2.18 -2.07
CA LEU A 19 7.52 -1.68 -2.77
C LEU A 19 6.68 -0.77 -1.88
N GLY A 20 6.34 -1.20 -0.67
CA GLY A 20 5.44 -0.45 0.21
C GLY A 20 6.03 0.87 0.68
N LEU A 21 7.25 0.85 1.24
CA LEU A 21 7.88 2.04 1.80
C LEU A 21 8.18 3.13 0.75
N PRO A 22 8.81 2.83 -0.41
CA PRO A 22 9.07 3.85 -1.42
C PRO A 22 7.77 4.38 -2.03
N TYR A 23 6.78 3.51 -2.24
CA TYR A 23 5.47 3.92 -2.73
C TYR A 23 4.79 4.88 -1.75
N GLY A 24 4.72 4.53 -0.46
CA GLY A 24 4.11 5.38 0.56
C GLY A 24 4.79 6.74 0.68
N LEU A 25 6.12 6.77 0.65
CA LEU A 25 6.89 8.03 0.73
C LEU A 25 6.66 8.92 -0.50
N VAL A 26 6.80 8.36 -1.70
CA VAL A 26 6.65 9.12 -2.95
C VAL A 26 5.21 9.60 -3.11
N ALA A 27 4.24 8.71 -2.91
CA ALA A 27 2.86 9.06 -3.13
C ALA A 27 2.31 9.99 -2.04
N GLY A 28 2.75 9.83 -0.77
CA GLY A 28 2.44 10.78 0.29
C GLY A 28 3.04 12.16 0.05
N PHE A 29 4.27 12.24 -0.47
CA PHE A 29 4.90 13.51 -0.87
C PHE A 29 4.13 14.19 -2.00
N ILE A 30 3.76 13.45 -3.05
CA ILE A 30 2.98 13.98 -4.18
C ILE A 30 1.61 14.49 -3.69
N LEU A 31 0.90 13.71 -2.87
CA LEU A 31 -0.40 14.12 -2.34
C LEU A 31 -0.29 15.42 -1.54
N ARG A 32 0.72 15.53 -0.66
CA ARG A 32 0.97 16.74 0.13
C ARG A 32 1.31 17.93 -0.77
N ALA A 33 2.13 17.73 -1.80
CA ALA A 33 2.49 18.78 -2.75
C ALA A 33 1.25 19.27 -3.53
N CYS A 34 0.36 18.38 -3.95
CA CYS A 34 -0.89 18.75 -4.62
C CYS A 34 -1.83 19.56 -3.71
N VAL A 35 -1.92 19.19 -2.43
CA VAL A 35 -2.71 19.96 -1.44
C VAL A 35 -2.11 21.34 -1.21
N GLN A 36 -0.78 21.44 -1.08
CA GLN A 36 -0.08 22.72 -0.85
C GLN A 36 -0.11 23.65 -2.07
N ALA A 37 -0.15 23.08 -3.28
CA ALA A 37 -0.22 23.84 -4.52
C ALA A 37 -1.66 24.28 -4.88
N GLU A 38 -2.64 24.04 -3.99
CA GLU A 38 -4.06 24.30 -4.24
C GLU A 38 -4.52 23.73 -5.60
N ALA A 39 -4.08 22.51 -5.90
CA ALA A 39 -4.40 21.86 -7.16
C ALA A 39 -5.93 21.77 -7.37
N SER A 40 -6.35 21.84 -8.62
CA SER A 40 -7.78 21.73 -8.95
C SER A 40 -8.37 20.42 -8.42
N THR A 41 -9.65 20.45 -8.04
CA THR A 41 -10.36 19.27 -7.49
C THR A 41 -10.22 18.04 -8.39
N LEU A 42 -10.25 18.24 -9.70
CA LEU A 42 -10.12 17.15 -10.68
C LEU A 42 -8.71 16.55 -10.67
N ALA A 43 -7.66 17.37 -10.56
CA ALA A 43 -6.29 16.89 -10.42
C ALA A 43 -6.09 16.14 -9.08
N LEU A 44 -6.66 16.66 -7.99
CA LEU A 44 -6.58 16.02 -6.68
C LEU A 44 -7.30 14.66 -6.68
N LEU A 45 -8.47 14.56 -7.30
CA LEU A 45 -9.20 13.29 -7.47
C LEU A 45 -8.38 12.25 -8.23
N VAL A 46 -7.72 12.64 -9.33
CA VAL A 46 -6.86 11.73 -10.10
C VAL A 46 -5.70 11.23 -9.24
N VAL A 47 -5.05 12.10 -8.48
CA VAL A 47 -3.93 11.74 -7.60
C VAL A 47 -4.39 10.78 -6.49
N VAL A 48 -5.54 11.05 -5.86
CA VAL A 48 -6.11 10.17 -4.83
C VAL A 48 -6.48 8.80 -5.40
N MET A 49 -7.06 8.74 -6.60
CA MET A 49 -7.41 7.48 -7.27
C MET A 49 -6.16 6.65 -7.60
N LEU A 50 -5.11 7.29 -8.11
CA LEU A 50 -3.82 6.63 -8.35
C LEU A 50 -3.18 6.14 -7.05
N TYR A 51 -3.27 6.95 -5.98
CA TYR A 51 -2.79 6.57 -4.65
C TYR A 51 -3.51 5.32 -4.11
N ALA A 52 -4.84 5.28 -4.20
CA ALA A 52 -5.63 4.14 -3.77
C ALA A 52 -5.32 2.89 -4.60
N ALA A 53 -5.19 3.03 -5.93
CA ALA A 53 -4.89 1.92 -6.83
C ALA A 53 -3.53 1.28 -6.51
N GLY A 54 -2.48 2.08 -6.31
CA GLY A 54 -1.16 1.54 -5.97
C GLY A 54 -1.11 0.95 -4.56
N LEU A 55 -1.85 1.51 -3.60
CA LEU A 55 -1.98 0.94 -2.25
C LEU A 55 -2.63 -0.46 -2.33
N PHE A 56 -3.70 -0.59 -3.11
CA PHE A 56 -4.39 -1.87 -3.34
C PHE A 56 -3.47 -2.90 -4.02
N LEU A 57 -2.76 -2.49 -5.07
CA LEU A 57 -1.75 -3.32 -5.75
C LEU A 57 -0.70 -3.84 -4.76
N TRP A 58 -0.18 -2.97 -3.90
CA TRP A 58 0.78 -3.36 -2.87
C TRP A 58 0.16 -4.34 -1.86
N MET A 59 -1.04 -4.07 -1.35
CA MET A 59 -1.74 -4.97 -0.41
C MET A 59 -1.94 -6.36 -1.00
N VAL A 60 -2.37 -6.47 -2.26
CA VAL A 60 -2.56 -7.77 -2.94
C VAL A 60 -1.23 -8.51 -3.07
N CYS A 61 -0.16 -7.81 -3.50
CA CYS A 61 1.16 -8.40 -3.62
C CYS A 61 1.69 -8.86 -2.26
N ALA A 62 1.55 -8.03 -1.23
CA ALA A 62 2.01 -8.32 0.13
C ALA A 62 1.24 -9.49 0.73
N TRP A 63 -0.08 -9.57 0.51
CA TRP A 63 -0.92 -10.68 0.97
C TRP A 63 -0.52 -12.02 0.34
N ARG A 64 -0.28 -12.02 -0.97
CA ARG A 64 0.17 -13.21 -1.71
C ARG A 64 1.58 -13.64 -1.35
N CYS A 65 2.46 -12.68 -1.04
CA CYS A 65 3.85 -12.95 -0.63
C CYS A 65 4.01 -13.20 0.87
N ALA A 66 2.96 -12.98 1.68
CA ALA A 66 2.98 -13.21 3.13
C ALA A 66 3.51 -14.59 3.57
N PRO A 67 3.12 -15.73 2.95
CA PRO A 67 3.65 -17.03 3.33
C PRO A 67 5.10 -17.27 2.88
N ASN A 68 5.64 -16.43 1.99
CA ASN A 68 7.00 -16.56 1.47
C ASN A 68 8.03 -15.85 2.37
N VAL A 69 8.04 -16.27 3.63
CA VAL A 69 8.89 -15.75 4.71
C VAL A 69 9.50 -16.92 5.48
N LYS A 70 10.77 -16.77 5.90
CA LYS A 70 11.52 -17.84 6.59
C LYS A 70 10.90 -18.23 7.94
N THR A 71 10.23 -17.30 8.60
CA THR A 71 9.72 -17.48 9.96
C THR A 71 8.20 -17.40 9.92
N SER A 72 7.54 -18.49 10.33
CA SER A 72 6.09 -18.67 10.24
C SER A 72 5.29 -17.52 10.89
N LEU A 73 5.80 -16.93 11.98
CA LEU A 73 5.20 -15.79 12.69
C LEU A 73 4.93 -14.56 11.82
N TRP A 74 5.75 -14.31 10.80
CA TRP A 74 5.58 -13.12 9.95
C TRP A 74 4.39 -13.23 9.00
N THR A 75 3.93 -14.43 8.67
CA THR A 75 2.76 -14.63 7.82
C THR A 75 1.48 -14.04 8.45
N PRO A 76 1.07 -14.43 9.68
CA PRO A 76 -0.09 -13.85 10.33
C PRO A 76 0.13 -12.37 10.68
N THR A 77 1.34 -11.97 11.11
CA THR A 77 1.63 -10.55 11.40
C THR A 77 1.43 -9.67 10.17
N SER A 78 1.96 -10.07 9.01
CA SER A 78 1.82 -9.30 7.78
C SER A 78 0.36 -9.15 7.37
N ARG A 79 -0.43 -10.22 7.47
CA ARG A 79 -1.87 -10.20 7.16
C ARG A 79 -2.65 -9.35 8.15
N ALA A 80 -2.36 -9.48 9.45
CA ALA A 80 -2.98 -8.69 10.50
C ALA A 80 -2.73 -7.18 10.29
N LEU A 81 -1.50 -6.79 9.94
CA LEU A 81 -1.17 -5.40 9.64
C LEU A 81 -1.93 -4.86 8.42
N ILE A 82 -2.07 -5.66 7.35
CA ILE A 82 -2.85 -5.25 6.17
C ILE A 82 -4.34 -5.06 6.53
N VAL A 83 -4.93 -5.98 7.30
CA VAL A 83 -6.32 -5.87 7.75
C VAL A 83 -6.50 -4.65 8.66
N LEU A 84 -5.62 -4.47 9.65
CA LEU A 84 -5.68 -3.35 10.58
C LEU A 84 -5.56 -2.00 9.86
N GLN A 85 -4.64 -1.89 8.89
CA GLN A 85 -4.49 -0.71 8.05
C GLN A 85 -5.77 -0.43 7.24
N THR A 86 -6.38 -1.47 6.69
CA THR A 86 -7.61 -1.34 5.88
C THR A 86 -8.78 -0.89 6.75
N VAL A 87 -8.96 -1.48 7.93
CA VAL A 87 -9.98 -1.09 8.90
C VAL A 87 -9.78 0.35 9.36
N ALA A 88 -8.54 0.74 9.68
CA ALA A 88 -8.23 2.11 10.08
C ALA A 88 -8.55 3.13 8.98
N LEU A 89 -8.26 2.82 7.72
CA LEU A 89 -8.59 3.68 6.58
C LEU A 89 -10.11 3.81 6.38
N VAL A 90 -10.85 2.71 6.46
CA VAL A 90 -12.32 2.72 6.34
C VAL A 90 -12.94 3.50 7.49
N TRP A 91 -12.44 3.31 8.71
CA TRP A 91 -12.90 4.05 9.88
C TRP A 91 -12.68 5.56 9.71
N GLN A 92 -11.47 5.98 9.31
CA GLN A 92 -11.17 7.39 9.03
C GLN A 92 -12.04 7.98 7.91
N ALA A 93 -12.38 7.19 6.90
CA ALA A 93 -13.28 7.62 5.83
C ALA A 93 -14.76 7.69 6.26
N ALA A 94 -15.16 6.94 7.28
CA ALA A 94 -16.51 7.00 7.83
C ALA A 94 -16.71 8.20 8.78
N ASP A 95 -15.63 8.65 9.43
CA ASP A 95 -15.61 9.80 10.34
C ASP A 95 -15.38 11.15 9.63
N ALA A 96 -15.07 11.15 8.32
CA ALA A 96 -14.76 12.34 7.51
C ALA A 96 -15.97 12.84 6.71
#